data_AF-A4G9F0-F1
#
_entry.id   AF-A4G9F0-F1
#
_cell.length_a   1.000
_cell.length_b   1.000
_cell.length_c   1.000
_cell.angle_alpha   90.00
_cell.angle_beta   90.00
_cell.angle_gamma   90.00
#
_symmetry.space_group_name_H-M   'P 1'
#
loop_
_entity.id
_entity.type
_entity.pdbx_description
1 polymer ?
#
loop_
_entity_poly.entity_id
_entity_poly.type
_entity_poly.pdbx_seq_one_letter_code
_entity_poly.pdbx_strand_id
1 'polypeptide(L)'
;MALIFRPPLNKFRESRRLSLLATEEENQAEKEKWAEEDIQNLRLLCAHFGIASGDHQFKLLALELAKQLVPCFQEKPKEGRPLKWDNFTLGVLAVELERLVETGATIDSAALTLAKKEPWLSFLESWDRDGSSLGPSPEDAIKTAYKKAKNTNWTRVTRDAFLGCKATDKLNEWEDIVSEIERK
;
A
#
# COMPACT_ATOMS: atom_id res chain seq x y z
N MET A 1 3.00 12.44 16.48
CA MET A 1 1.61 12.05 16.21
C MET A 1 1.05 12.97 15.13
N ALA A 2 1.09 12.55 13.87
CA ALA A 2 0.48 13.30 12.78
C ALA A 2 -1.04 13.04 12.80
N LEU A 3 -1.80 13.92 13.43
CA LEU A 3 -3.25 13.91 13.33
C LEU A 3 -3.61 14.19 11.87
N ILE A 4 -4.13 13.18 11.18
CA ILE A 4 -4.74 13.33 9.86
C ILE A 4 -5.92 14.28 10.05
N PHE A 5 -5.77 15.51 9.56
CA PHE A 5 -6.85 16.47 9.47
C PHE A 5 -7.99 15.83 8.67
N ARG A 6 -9.05 15.39 9.35
CA ARG A 6 -10.36 15.16 8.75
C ARG A 6 -11.15 16.45 8.97
N PRO A 7 -11.18 17.36 7.98
CA PRO A 7 -12.03 18.53 8.10
C PRO A 7 -13.48 18.07 8.34
N PRO A 8 -14.30 18.84 9.08
CA PRO A 8 -15.74 18.65 9.09
C PRO A 8 -16.30 19.13 7.74
N LEU A 9 -16.00 18.42 6.66
CA LEU A 9 -16.53 18.68 5.33
C LEU A 9 -17.16 17.40 4.81
N ASN A 10 -18.24 16.99 5.48
CA ASN A 10 -19.09 15.89 5.03
C ASN A 10 -20.11 16.36 3.97
N LYS A 11 -19.66 17.15 2.99
CA LYS A 11 -20.33 17.39 1.72
C LYS A 11 -19.24 17.66 0.68
N PHE A 12 -19.17 16.83 -0.37
CA PHE A 12 -18.46 17.22 -1.58
C PHE A 12 -18.98 18.60 -2.01
N ARG A 13 -18.08 19.55 -2.31
CA ARG A 13 -18.49 20.88 -2.76
C ARG A 13 -19.32 20.68 -4.03
N GLU A 14 -20.58 21.14 -4.01
CA GLU A 14 -21.42 21.09 -5.20
C GLU A 14 -20.72 21.82 -6.35
N SER A 15 -20.88 21.34 -7.59
CA SER A 15 -20.16 21.93 -8.71
C SER A 15 -20.61 23.38 -8.86
N ARG A 16 -19.68 24.33 -8.66
CA ARG A 16 -19.88 25.76 -8.91
C ARG A 16 -20.19 25.96 -10.38
N ARG A 17 -21.49 26.07 -10.72
CA ARG A 17 -21.99 26.33 -12.06
C ARG A 17 -22.65 27.70 -12.04
N LEU A 18 -22.16 28.59 -12.89
CA LEU A 18 -22.83 29.86 -13.15
C LEU A 18 -24.10 29.59 -13.94
N SER A 19 -25.15 30.36 -13.65
CA SER A 19 -26.39 30.27 -14.43
C SER A 19 -26.17 30.85 -15.82
N LEU A 20 -26.56 30.10 -16.86
CA LEU A 20 -26.46 30.56 -18.26
C LEU A 20 -27.40 31.73 -18.57
N LEU A 21 -28.38 31.99 -17.70
CA LEU A 21 -29.40 33.04 -17.86
C LEU A 21 -29.13 34.27 -16.98
N ALA A 22 -28.11 34.21 -16.12
CA ALA A 22 -27.76 35.33 -15.25
C ALA A 22 -27.05 36.43 -16.05
N THR A 23 -27.29 37.67 -15.65
CA THR A 23 -26.58 38.82 -16.21
C THR A 23 -25.09 38.78 -15.84
N GLU A 24 -24.25 39.46 -16.63
CA GLU A 24 -22.80 39.47 -16.41
C GLU A 24 -22.42 40.00 -15.00
N GLU A 25 -23.20 40.96 -14.49
CA GLU A 25 -23.05 41.53 -13.15
C GLU A 25 -23.39 40.51 -12.04
N GLU A 26 -24.46 39.73 -12.20
CA GLU A 26 -24.85 38.68 -11.25
C GLU A 26 -23.82 37.54 -11.22
N ASN A 27 -23.32 37.14 -12.40
CA ASN A 27 -22.24 36.16 -12.52
C ASN A 27 -20.95 36.64 -11.86
N GLN A 28 -20.66 37.94 -11.92
CA GLN A 28 -19.46 38.51 -11.30
C GLN A 28 -19.59 38.55 -9.77
N ALA A 29 -20.76 38.91 -9.25
CA ALA A 29 -21.05 38.87 -7.82
C ALA A 29 -20.97 37.44 -7.24
N GLU A 30 -21.41 36.42 -7.99
CA GLU A 30 -21.26 35.02 -7.57
C GLU A 30 -19.80 34.56 -7.53
N LYS A 31 -18.98 34.96 -8.51
CA LYS A 31 -17.54 34.67 -8.52
C LYS A 31 -16.82 35.32 -7.35
N GLU A 32 -17.19 36.55 -6.99
CA GLU A 32 -16.61 37.27 -5.85
C GLU A 32 -16.92 36.57 -4.53
N LYS A 33 -18.18 36.15 -4.33
CA LYS A 33 -18.57 35.35 -3.16
C LYS A 33 -17.77 34.05 -3.07
N TRP A 34 -17.59 33.35 -4.18
CA TRP A 34 -16.78 32.13 -4.22
C TRP A 34 -15.31 32.38 -3.89
N ALA A 35 -14.75 33.50 -4.35
CA ALA A 35 -13.38 33.89 -4.05
C ALA A 35 -13.22 34.24 -2.55
N GLU A 36 -14.19 34.94 -1.96
CA GLU A 36 -14.20 35.25 -0.52
C GLU A 36 -14.25 33.99 0.34
N GLU A 37 -15.11 33.02 0.00
CA GLU A 37 -15.17 31.71 0.66
C GLU A 37 -13.83 30.98 0.59
N ASP A 38 -13.18 31.00 -0.58
CA ASP A 38 -11.90 30.33 -0.78
C ASP A 38 -10.79 30.98 0.05
N ILE A 39 -10.78 32.31 0.12
CA ILE A 39 -9.84 33.06 0.97
C ILE A 39 -10.09 32.75 2.45
N GLN A 40 -11.35 32.65 2.89
CA GLN A 40 -11.68 32.26 4.26
C GLN A 40 -11.20 30.85 4.58
N ASN A 41 -11.44 29.89 3.68
CA ASN A 41 -10.97 28.52 3.84
C ASN A 41 -9.43 28.44 3.88
N LEU A 42 -8.73 29.20 3.04
CA LEU A 42 -7.27 29.28 3.08
C LEU A 42 -6.76 29.86 4.41
N ARG A 43 -7.43 30.86 4.98
CA ARG A 43 -7.08 31.41 6.30
C ARG A 43 -7.28 30.38 7.42
N LEU A 44 -8.37 29.60 7.38
CA LEU A 44 -8.61 28.51 8.32
C LEU A 44 -7.52 27.44 8.23
N LEU A 45 -7.08 27.09 7.01
CA LEU A 45 -5.95 26.19 6.80
C LEU A 45 -4.65 26.77 7.36
N CYS A 46 -4.33 28.04 7.10
CA CYS A 46 -3.16 28.70 7.69
C CYS A 46 -3.15 28.62 9.23
N ALA A 47 -4.31 28.86 9.86
CA ALA A 47 -4.45 28.77 11.32
C ALA A 47 -4.20 27.34 11.83
N HIS A 48 -4.67 26.32 11.13
CA HIS A 48 -4.43 24.92 11.48
C HIS A 48 -2.94 24.54 11.42
N PHE A 49 -2.22 25.06 10.41
CA PHE A 49 -0.78 24.85 10.27
C PHE A 49 0.06 25.76 11.18
N GLY A 50 -0.56 26.65 11.97
CA GLY A 50 0.14 27.58 12.85
C GLY A 50 0.96 28.64 12.11
N ILE A 51 0.60 28.95 10.86
CA ILE A 51 1.30 29.93 10.03
C ILE A 51 0.84 31.34 10.44
N ALA A 52 1.80 32.20 10.78
CA ALA A 52 1.50 33.60 11.14
C ALA A 52 0.92 34.37 9.94
N SER A 53 -0.07 35.22 10.23
CA SER A 53 -0.67 36.10 9.23
C SER A 53 0.35 37.12 8.73
N GLY A 54 0.67 37.07 7.44
CA GLY A 54 1.61 37.97 6.78
C GLY A 54 1.62 37.79 5.26
N ASP A 55 2.43 38.59 4.57
CA ASP A 55 2.45 38.66 3.09
C ASP A 55 2.82 37.34 2.41
N HIS A 56 3.49 36.44 3.13
CA HIS A 56 3.93 35.14 2.64
C HIS A 56 3.13 33.95 3.19
N GLN A 57 2.04 34.19 3.92
CA GLN A 57 1.27 33.14 4.59
C GLN A 57 0.82 32.03 3.63
N PHE A 58 0.35 32.39 2.43
CA PHE A 58 -0.13 31.42 1.44
C PHE A 58 1.01 30.68 0.75
N LYS A 59 2.19 31.31 0.63
CA LYS A 59 3.39 30.65 0.08
C LYS A 59 3.93 29.60 1.05
N LEU A 60 3.93 29.92 2.34
CA LEU A 60 4.28 28.97 3.40
C LEU A 60 3.27 27.82 3.48
N LEU A 61 1.97 28.13 3.39
CA LEU A 61 0.92 27.12 3.33
C LEU A 61 1.10 26.17 2.14
N ALA A 62 1.39 26.71 0.95
CA ALA A 62 1.62 25.91 -0.25
C ALA A 62 2.83 24.97 -0.09
N LEU A 63 3.88 25.42 0.61
CA LEU A 63 5.07 24.61 0.87
C LEU A 63 4.77 23.47 1.85
N GLU A 64 4.05 23.74 2.94
CA GLU A 64 3.64 22.72 3.91
C GLU A 64 2.70 21.67 3.27
N LEU A 65 1.76 22.12 2.42
CA LEU A 65 0.92 21.21 1.64
C LEU A 65 1.72 20.41 0.61
N ALA A 66 2.71 21.01 -0.05
CA ALA A 66 3.58 20.32 -1.00
C ALA A 66 4.36 19.19 -0.31
N LYS A 67 4.93 19.43 0.88
CA LYS A 67 5.57 18.39 1.70
C LYS A 67 4.62 17.24 2.04
N GLN A 68 3.32 17.50 2.22
CA GLN A 68 2.36 16.46 2.58
C GLN A 68 1.83 15.64 1.40
N LEU A 69 1.61 16.28 0.25
CA LEU A 69 0.90 15.70 -0.89
C LEU A 69 1.82 15.26 -2.02
N VAL A 70 2.92 15.98 -2.25
CA VAL A 70 3.78 15.76 -3.42
C VAL A 70 4.96 14.87 -3.04
N PRO A 71 5.13 13.70 -3.67
CA PRO A 71 6.18 12.74 -3.29
C PRO A 71 7.61 13.29 -3.35
N CYS A 72 7.92 14.20 -4.27
CA CYS A 72 9.26 14.78 -4.40
C CYS A 72 9.65 15.76 -3.30
N PHE A 73 8.69 16.22 -2.47
CA PHE A 73 8.95 17.08 -1.32
C PHE A 73 8.83 16.34 0.03
N GLN A 74 8.56 15.04 0.01
CA GLN A 74 8.50 14.21 1.21
C GLN A 74 9.91 13.69 1.55
N GLU A 75 10.37 13.93 2.78
CA GLU A 75 11.67 13.43 3.26
C GLU A 75 11.76 11.89 3.28
N LYS A 76 10.60 11.23 3.46
CA LYS A 76 10.44 9.79 3.27
C LYS A 76 9.17 9.57 2.47
N PRO A 77 9.20 8.81 1.37
CA PRO A 77 7.96 8.41 0.73
C PRO A 77 7.10 7.75 1.79
N LYS A 78 5.80 8.07 1.83
CA LYS A 78 4.85 7.27 2.63
C LYS A 78 4.99 5.83 2.15
N GLU A 79 5.67 5.00 2.94
CA GLU A 79 5.66 3.56 2.73
C GLU A 79 4.19 3.18 2.74
N GLY A 80 3.72 2.64 1.60
CA GLY A 80 2.36 2.15 1.50
C GLY A 80 2.07 1.15 2.61
N ARG A 81 0.79 0.78 2.79
CA ARG A 81 0.44 -0.29 3.73
C ARG A 81 1.36 -1.49 3.44
N PRO A 82 2.10 -2.02 4.45
CA PRO A 82 2.96 -3.17 4.24
C PRO A 82 2.12 -4.29 3.63
N LEU A 83 2.54 -4.75 2.46
CA LEU A 83 1.89 -5.86 1.78
C LEU A 83 2.34 -7.12 2.49
N LYS A 84 1.39 -7.81 3.13
CA LYS A 84 1.64 -9.11 3.75
C LYS A 84 2.23 -10.11 2.74
N TRP A 85 1.73 -10.07 1.50
CA TRP A 85 2.29 -10.75 0.34
C TRP A 85 3.25 -9.82 -0.40
N ASP A 86 4.39 -9.53 0.22
CA ASP A 86 5.47 -8.80 -0.46
C ASP A 86 6.15 -9.69 -1.53
N ASN A 87 6.97 -9.07 -2.38
CA ASN A 87 7.64 -9.82 -3.44
C ASN A 87 8.59 -10.90 -2.90
N PHE A 88 9.09 -10.72 -1.68
CA PHE A 88 9.99 -11.66 -1.02
C PHE A 88 9.24 -12.92 -0.57
N THR A 89 8.17 -12.79 0.21
CA THR A 89 7.30 -13.89 0.65
C THR A 89 6.74 -14.66 -0.54
N LEU A 90 6.32 -13.97 -1.60
CA LEU A 90 5.89 -14.59 -2.85
C LEU A 90 7.00 -15.41 -3.54
N GLY A 91 8.24 -14.90 -3.50
CA GLY A 91 9.40 -15.59 -4.04
C GLY A 91 9.77 -16.85 -3.24
N VAL A 92 9.75 -16.77 -1.92
CA VAL A 92 10.03 -17.92 -1.03
C VAL A 92 8.93 -18.97 -1.15
N LEU A 93 7.66 -18.56 -1.21
CA LEU A 93 6.52 -19.46 -1.43
C LEU A 93 6.72 -20.30 -2.71
N ALA A 94 7.09 -19.64 -3.80
CA ALA A 94 7.25 -20.31 -5.09
C ALA A 94 8.34 -21.39 -5.04
N VAL A 95 9.47 -21.11 -4.38
CA VAL A 95 10.55 -22.08 -4.23
C VAL A 95 10.12 -23.27 -3.36
N GLU A 96 9.45 -23.03 -2.23
CA GLU A 96 8.99 -24.13 -1.36
C GLU A 96 7.95 -25.02 -2.06
N LEU A 97 7.05 -24.42 -2.85
CA LEU A 97 6.07 -25.17 -3.64
C LEU A 97 6.75 -25.97 -4.74
N GLU A 98 7.70 -25.37 -5.47
CA GLU A 98 8.51 -26.04 -6.49
C GLU A 98 9.33 -27.19 -5.91
N ARG A 99 9.94 -27.02 -4.72
CA ARG A 99 10.66 -28.07 -3.99
C ARG A 99 9.77 -29.28 -3.70
N LEU A 100 8.54 -29.06 -3.25
CA LEU A 100 7.58 -30.14 -3.02
C LEU A 100 7.19 -30.84 -4.33
N VAL A 101 7.01 -30.08 -5.41
CA VAL A 101 6.70 -30.63 -6.73
C VAL A 101 7.86 -31.46 -7.28
N GLU A 102 9.12 -31.02 -7.09
CA GLU A 102 10.32 -31.80 -7.45
C GLU A 102 10.39 -33.14 -6.72
N THR A 103 9.86 -33.23 -5.49
CA THR A 103 9.76 -34.49 -4.73
C THR A 103 8.60 -35.40 -5.17
N GLY A 104 7.86 -35.02 -6.21
CA GLY A 104 6.77 -35.82 -6.79
C GLY A 104 5.36 -35.42 -6.34
N ALA A 105 5.19 -34.30 -5.63
CA ALA A 105 3.87 -33.77 -5.30
C ALA A 105 3.23 -33.07 -6.51
N THR A 106 1.90 -33.05 -6.58
CA THR A 106 1.19 -32.15 -7.49
C THR A 106 1.14 -30.76 -6.87
N ILE A 107 0.90 -29.71 -7.67
CA ILE A 107 0.76 -28.34 -7.15
C ILE A 107 -0.35 -28.27 -6.07
N ASP A 108 -1.44 -29.01 -6.26
CA ASP A 108 -2.54 -29.06 -5.29
C ASP A 108 -2.12 -29.76 -3.98
N SER A 109 -1.45 -30.91 -4.05
CA SER A 109 -1.00 -31.60 -2.83
C SER A 109 0.16 -30.87 -2.14
N ALA A 110 1.01 -30.17 -2.89
CA ALA A 110 2.04 -29.30 -2.36
C ALA A 110 1.43 -28.10 -1.61
N ALA A 111 0.44 -27.42 -2.20
CA ALA A 111 -0.26 -26.32 -1.54
C ALA A 111 -0.98 -26.76 -0.25
N LEU A 112 -1.63 -27.93 -0.28
CA LEU A 112 -2.21 -28.60 0.89
C LEU A 112 -1.20 -28.86 2.00
N THR A 113 -0.03 -29.37 1.64
CA THR A 113 1.04 -29.71 2.58
C THR A 113 1.63 -28.45 3.19
N LEU A 114 1.84 -27.43 2.36
CA LEU A 114 2.44 -26.17 2.77
C LEU A 114 1.50 -25.35 3.67
N ALA A 115 0.19 -25.33 3.38
CA ALA A 115 -0.82 -24.66 4.20
C ALA A 115 -0.87 -25.16 5.66
N LYS A 116 -0.42 -26.39 5.91
CA LYS A 116 -0.45 -27.05 7.23
C LYS A 116 0.89 -27.02 7.96
N LYS A 117 1.94 -26.49 7.33
CA LYS A 117 3.29 -26.44 7.89
C LYS A 117 3.62 -25.03 8.34
N GLU A 118 4.35 -24.91 9.44
CA GLU A 118 5.00 -23.65 9.77
C GLU A 118 6.12 -23.36 8.74
N PRO A 119 6.34 -22.09 8.38
CA PRO A 119 5.74 -20.84 8.91
C PRO A 119 4.41 -20.41 8.26
N TRP A 120 3.94 -21.18 7.28
CA TRP A 120 2.83 -20.79 6.42
C TRP A 120 1.47 -20.92 7.09
N LEU A 121 1.32 -21.86 8.03
CA LEU A 121 0.12 -22.00 8.86
C LEU A 121 -0.15 -20.69 9.63
N SER A 122 0.82 -20.24 10.45
CA SER A 122 0.71 -19.00 11.24
C SER A 122 0.53 -17.76 10.35
N PHE A 123 1.22 -17.73 9.20
CA PHE A 123 1.08 -16.66 8.21
C PHE A 123 -0.33 -16.58 7.60
N LEU A 124 -0.98 -17.73 7.34
CA LEU A 124 -2.33 -17.80 6.76
C LEU A 124 -3.44 -17.58 7.81
N GLU A 125 -3.25 -18.00 9.07
CA GLU A 125 -4.23 -17.73 10.13
C GLU A 125 -4.37 -16.24 10.43
N SER A 126 -3.26 -15.52 10.43
CA SER A 126 -3.25 -14.06 10.59
C SER A 126 -3.83 -13.32 9.36
N TRP A 127 -4.10 -14.01 8.24
CA TRP A 127 -4.60 -13.43 6.98
C TRP A 127 -6.13 -13.36 6.90
N ASP A 128 -6.84 -14.23 7.64
CA ASP A 128 -8.30 -14.24 7.67
C ASP A 128 -8.88 -13.00 8.42
N ARG A 129 -8.10 -12.39 9.32
CA ARG A 129 -8.52 -11.23 10.12
C ARG A 129 -8.50 -9.89 9.37
N ASP A 130 -7.72 -9.77 8.30
CA ASP A 130 -7.43 -8.49 7.62
C ASP A 130 -8.28 -8.26 6.34
N GLY A 131 -9.21 -9.17 6.03
CA GLY A 131 -10.15 -9.04 4.91
C GLY A 131 -9.52 -9.01 3.51
N SER A 132 -8.24 -9.40 3.40
CA SER A 132 -7.44 -9.35 2.15
C SER A 132 -7.27 -10.74 1.54
N SER A 133 -8.37 -11.47 1.37
CA SER A 133 -8.33 -12.87 0.97
C SER A 133 -8.06 -13.04 -0.54
N LEU A 134 -6.91 -13.65 -0.85
CA LEU A 134 -6.52 -14.16 -2.17
C LEU A 134 -7.26 -15.45 -2.59
N GLY A 135 -8.22 -15.94 -1.80
CA GLY A 135 -9.01 -17.13 -2.10
C GLY A 135 -10.00 -17.50 -0.99
N PRO A 136 -10.92 -18.44 -1.25
CA PRO A 136 -11.91 -18.91 -0.28
C PRO A 136 -11.34 -19.93 0.73
N SER A 137 -10.18 -20.53 0.45
CA SER A 137 -9.50 -21.50 1.31
C SER A 137 -7.99 -21.16 1.42
N PRO A 138 -7.29 -21.60 2.50
CA PRO A 138 -5.85 -21.39 2.66
C PRO A 138 -5.02 -21.95 1.49
N GLU A 139 -5.45 -23.08 0.94
CA GLU A 139 -4.80 -23.73 -0.21
C GLU A 139 -4.98 -22.92 -1.49
N ASP A 140 -6.18 -22.36 -1.71
CA ASP A 140 -6.44 -21.50 -2.85
C ASP A 140 -5.70 -20.17 -2.75
N ALA A 141 -5.48 -19.68 -1.52
CA ALA A 141 -4.64 -18.50 -1.27
C ALA A 141 -3.19 -18.75 -1.72
N ILE A 142 -2.60 -19.89 -1.33
CA ILE A 142 -1.26 -20.31 -1.79
C ILE A 142 -1.20 -20.46 -3.31
N LYS A 143 -2.18 -21.13 -3.92
CA LYS A 143 -2.22 -21.32 -5.38
C LYS A 143 -2.32 -19.99 -6.12
N THR A 144 -3.12 -19.07 -5.63
CA THR A 144 -3.29 -17.74 -6.22
C THR A 144 -2.03 -16.90 -6.06
N ALA A 145 -1.40 -16.95 -4.88
CA ALA A 145 -0.11 -16.31 -4.61
C ALA A 145 0.97 -16.86 -5.55
N TYR A 146 1.09 -18.18 -5.70
CA TYR A 146 2.03 -18.81 -6.62
C TYR A 146 1.80 -18.40 -8.08
N LYS A 147 0.54 -18.39 -8.56
CA LYS A 147 0.21 -17.94 -9.92
C LYS A 147 0.64 -16.50 -10.19
N LYS A 148 0.56 -15.62 -9.19
CA LYS A 148 1.04 -14.24 -9.27
C LYS A 148 2.58 -14.16 -9.23
N ALA A 149 3.21 -15.00 -8.43
CA ALA A 149 4.65 -14.97 -8.17
C ALA A 149 5.50 -15.58 -9.31
N LYS A 150 5.08 -16.73 -9.87
CA LYS A 150 5.93 -17.64 -10.68
C LYS A 150 6.75 -17.01 -11.81
N ASN A 151 6.29 -15.90 -12.37
CA ASN A 151 6.90 -15.20 -13.51
C ASN A 151 7.53 -13.85 -13.13
N THR A 152 7.64 -13.54 -11.85
CA THR A 152 8.23 -12.28 -11.38
C THR A 152 9.75 -12.36 -11.33
N ASN A 153 10.41 -11.22 -11.54
CA ASN A 153 11.88 -11.13 -11.40
C ASN A 153 12.35 -11.52 -9.99
N TRP A 154 11.54 -11.22 -8.96
CA TRP A 154 11.84 -11.60 -7.59
C TRP A 154 11.84 -13.11 -7.36
N THR A 155 10.89 -13.84 -7.96
CA THR A 155 10.90 -15.31 -7.90
C THR A 155 12.12 -15.91 -8.58
N ARG A 156 12.65 -15.29 -9.64
CA ARG A 156 13.93 -15.72 -10.22
C ARG A 156 15.09 -15.54 -9.23
N VAL A 157 15.17 -14.38 -8.58
CA VAL A 157 16.22 -14.11 -7.57
C VAL A 157 16.14 -15.11 -6.40
N THR A 158 14.95 -15.43 -5.90
CA THR A 158 14.80 -16.40 -4.81
C THR A 158 15.12 -17.83 -5.25
N ARG A 159 14.78 -18.22 -6.48
CA ARG A 159 15.22 -19.51 -7.06
C ARG A 159 16.74 -19.59 -7.14
N ASP A 160 17.39 -18.55 -7.65
CA ASP A 160 18.86 -18.49 -7.74
C ASP A 160 19.51 -18.55 -6.36
N ALA A 161 18.94 -17.88 -5.36
CA ALA A 161 19.38 -17.94 -3.97
C ALA A 161 19.29 -19.37 -3.41
N PHE A 162 18.15 -20.05 -3.63
CA PHE A 162 17.99 -21.45 -3.21
C PHE A 162 18.97 -22.39 -3.91
N LEU A 163 19.18 -22.23 -5.22
CA LEU A 163 20.17 -23.01 -5.97
C LEU A 163 21.59 -22.76 -5.43
N GLY A 164 21.91 -21.54 -5.04
CA GLY A 164 23.16 -21.19 -4.35
C GLY A 164 23.30 -21.93 -3.02
N CYS A 165 22.28 -21.89 -2.16
CA CYS A 165 22.27 -22.63 -0.89
C CYS A 165 22.44 -24.14 -1.12
N LYS A 166 21.75 -24.71 -2.12
CA LYS A 166 21.84 -26.12 -2.50
C LYS A 166 23.23 -26.50 -3.03
N ALA A 167 23.86 -25.63 -3.82
CA ALA A 167 25.21 -25.86 -4.35
C ALA A 167 26.31 -25.77 -3.27
N THR A 168 26.06 -25.01 -2.20
CA THR A 168 27.00 -24.80 -1.09
C THR A 168 26.74 -25.75 0.08
N ASP A 169 25.77 -26.67 -0.04
CA ASP A 169 25.30 -27.60 0.99
C ASP A 169 24.85 -26.91 2.29
N LYS A 170 24.33 -25.70 2.17
CA LYS A 170 23.88 -24.85 3.28
C LYS A 170 22.35 -24.72 3.30
N LEU A 171 21.67 -25.85 3.33
CA LEU A 171 20.20 -25.88 3.38
C LEU A 171 19.63 -25.23 4.67
N ASN A 172 20.38 -25.26 5.76
CA ASN A 172 19.97 -24.63 7.02
C ASN A 172 19.80 -23.11 6.88
N GLU A 173 20.65 -22.45 6.09
CA GLU A 173 20.53 -21.00 5.83
C GLU A 173 19.22 -20.68 5.09
N TRP A 174 18.73 -21.62 4.25
CA TRP A 174 17.43 -21.46 3.59
C TRP A 174 16.26 -21.65 4.56
N GLU A 175 16.35 -22.60 5.48
CA GLU A 175 15.32 -22.79 6.52
C GLU A 175 15.22 -21.58 7.45
N ASP A 176 16.35 -20.94 7.77
CA ASP A 176 16.38 -19.68 8.52
C ASP A 176 15.64 -18.57 7.76
N ILE A 177 15.88 -18.42 6.45
CA ILE A 177 15.20 -17.45 5.58
C ILE A 177 13.68 -17.71 5.53
N VAL A 178 13.28 -18.98 5.45
CA VAL A 178 11.86 -19.36 5.47
C VAL A 178 11.24 -18.97 6.82
N SER A 179 11.92 -19.21 7.94
CA SER A 179 11.44 -18.85 9.29
C SER A 179 11.23 -17.35 9.52
N GLU A 180 11.93 -16.48 8.78
CA GLU A 180 11.73 -15.02 8.87
C GLU A 180 10.34 -14.56 8.43
N ILE A 181 9.59 -15.40 7.70
CA ILE A 181 8.22 -15.09 7.26
C ILE A 181 7.26 -14.94 8.45
N GLU A 182 7.47 -15.69 9.55
CA GLU A 182 6.68 -15.56 10.79
C GLU A 182 6.95 -14.24 11.53
N ARG A 183 8.13 -13.64 11.36
CA ARG A 183 8.56 -12.47 12.13
C ARG A 183 8.06 -11.14 11.55
N LYS A 184 7.41 -11.16 10.40
CA LYS A 184 6.84 -9.99 9.71
C LYS A 184 5.37 -9.80 10.03
#